data_AF-A0A1V5VXE3-F1
#
_entry.id   AF-A0A1V5VXE3-F1
#
_cell.length_a   1.000
_cell.length_b   1.000
_cell.length_c   1.000
_cell.angle_alpha   90.00
_cell.angle_beta   90.00
_cell.angle_gamma   90.00
#
_symmetry.space_group_name_H-M   'P 1'
#
loop_
_entity.id
_entity.type
_entity.pdbx_description
1 polymer ?
#
loop_
_entity_poly.entity_id
_entity_poly.type
_entity_poly.pdbx_seq_one_letter_code
_entity_poly.pdbx_strand_id
1 'polypeptide(L)'
;MTSKLFWIFLALLVLGLSCGKKYPQNSPENIPEMIKKCKNLSDISSFYTKGTMDAVYKYQQYFSQEEFFAFKMLQFMEDSSSYKVIGKKEEHDFVIMDIRLEDPKRENINGIVLSLKLIQENGQWKIDKEDDIKRLLNSASQRSAEGYLNKLH
;
A
#
# COMPACT_ATOMS: atom_id res chain seq x y z
N MET A 1 -28.32 53.80 -10.92
CA MET A 1 -27.26 53.40 -9.95
C MET A 1 -27.57 52.00 -9.42
N THR A 2 -27.29 50.95 -10.21
CA THR A 2 -27.64 49.56 -9.86
C THR A 2 -26.58 48.63 -10.45
N SER A 3 -25.33 48.79 -10.04
CA SER A 3 -24.21 47.96 -10.53
C SER A 3 -23.21 47.62 -9.42
N LYS A 4 -23.71 47.30 -8.22
CA LYS A 4 -22.84 46.85 -7.11
C LYS A 4 -23.36 45.63 -6.34
N LEU A 5 -24.59 45.19 -6.55
CA LEU A 5 -25.13 44.01 -5.85
C LEU A 5 -24.85 42.66 -6.54
N PHE A 6 -24.47 42.66 -7.82
CA PHE A 6 -24.34 41.41 -8.58
C PHE A 6 -23.02 40.64 -8.29
N TRP A 7 -22.03 41.31 -7.70
CA TRP A 7 -20.70 40.72 -7.46
C TRP A 7 -20.59 39.91 -6.15
N ILE A 8 -21.55 40.02 -5.23
CA ILE A 8 -21.48 39.33 -3.94
C ILE A 8 -22.00 37.89 -4.04
N PHE A 9 -22.89 37.59 -4.99
CA PHE A 9 -23.49 36.25 -5.13
C PHE A 9 -22.58 35.24 -5.85
N LEU A 10 -21.56 35.69 -6.59
CA LEU A 10 -20.64 34.78 -7.30
C LEU A 10 -19.49 34.27 -6.42
N ALA A 11 -19.24 34.90 -5.26
CA ALA A 11 -18.14 34.54 -4.36
C ALA A 11 -18.49 33.41 -3.38
N LEU A 12 -19.77 33.03 -3.23
CA LEU A 12 -20.20 31.98 -2.28
C LEU A 12 -20.31 30.57 -2.90
N LEU A 13 -20.08 30.41 -4.20
CA LEU A 13 -20.32 29.15 -4.91
C LEU A 13 -19.11 28.20 -5.01
N VAL A 14 -18.17 28.24 -4.05
CA VAL A 14 -16.98 27.35 -4.06
C VAL A 14 -16.83 26.52 -2.78
N LEU A 15 -17.71 26.66 -1.79
CA LEU A 15 -17.63 25.89 -0.53
C LEU A 15 -18.47 24.60 -0.53
N GLY A 16 -18.71 24.02 -1.71
CA GLY A 16 -19.65 22.92 -1.91
C GLY A 16 -19.08 21.73 -2.68
N LEU A 17 -17.88 21.25 -2.37
CA LEU A 17 -17.43 19.93 -2.83
C LEU A 17 -16.89 19.13 -1.65
N SER A 18 -17.84 18.42 -1.02
CA SER A 18 -17.72 17.09 -0.44
C SER A 18 -16.34 16.63 0.04
N CYS A 19 -16.30 16.37 1.35
CA CYS A 19 -15.22 15.78 2.12
C CYS A 19 -14.88 14.36 1.63
N GLY A 20 -14.04 14.27 0.61
CA GLY A 20 -13.34 13.07 0.19
C GLY A 20 -12.08 13.53 -0.51
N LYS A 21 -10.95 13.54 0.19
CA LYS A 21 -9.67 14.00 -0.37
C LYS A 21 -9.37 13.22 -1.65
N LYS A 22 -9.58 13.82 -2.81
CA LYS A 22 -9.11 13.31 -4.10
C LYS A 22 -7.63 13.68 -4.20
N TYR A 23 -6.75 12.72 -3.97
CA TYR A 23 -5.33 12.96 -4.13
C TYR A 23 -4.95 12.98 -5.63
N PRO A 24 -3.91 13.72 -6.04
CA PRO A 24 -3.42 13.71 -7.42
C PRO A 24 -3.12 12.29 -7.91
N GLN A 25 -3.39 11.96 -9.17
CA GLN A 25 -3.24 10.60 -9.70
C GLN A 25 -1.85 9.98 -9.43
N ASN A 26 -0.79 10.80 -9.42
CA ASN A 26 0.60 10.39 -9.13
C ASN A 26 1.05 10.67 -7.68
N SER A 27 0.12 10.67 -6.73
CA SER A 27 0.43 10.86 -5.31
C SER A 27 0.60 9.51 -4.59
N PRO A 28 1.48 9.43 -3.57
CA PRO A 28 1.67 8.21 -2.80
C PRO A 28 0.37 7.76 -2.10
N GLU A 29 -0.49 8.71 -1.73
CA GLU A 29 -1.77 8.46 -1.05
C GLU A 29 -2.79 7.70 -1.91
N ASN A 30 -2.65 7.71 -3.24
CA ASN A 30 -3.55 6.98 -4.13
C ASN A 30 -3.21 5.50 -4.30
N ILE A 31 -1.98 5.08 -3.96
CA ILE A 31 -1.55 3.68 -4.19
C ILE A 31 -2.48 2.66 -3.52
N PRO A 32 -2.90 2.80 -2.25
CA PRO A 32 -3.77 1.79 -1.62
C PRO A 32 -5.07 1.58 -2.38
N GLU A 33 -5.66 2.65 -2.93
CA GLU A 33 -6.89 2.56 -3.73
C GLU A 33 -6.66 1.88 -5.09
N MET A 34 -5.46 2.00 -5.66
CA MET A 34 -5.08 1.30 -6.89
C MET A 34 -4.83 -0.19 -6.63
N ILE A 35 -4.13 -0.53 -5.53
CA ILE A 35 -3.85 -1.91 -5.11
C ILE A 35 -5.15 -2.70 -4.93
N LYS A 36 -6.18 -2.10 -4.33
CA LYS A 36 -7.51 -2.74 -4.16
C LYS A 36 -8.14 -3.18 -5.48
N LYS A 37 -7.83 -2.50 -6.59
CA LYS A 37 -8.44 -2.77 -7.90
C LYS A 37 -7.71 -3.87 -8.67
N CYS A 38 -6.50 -4.22 -8.27
CA CYS A 38 -5.71 -5.29 -8.89
C CYS A 38 -6.40 -6.65 -8.71
N LYS A 39 -6.36 -7.50 -9.73
CA LYS A 39 -6.99 -8.83 -9.70
C LYS A 39 -6.01 -9.99 -9.79
N ASN A 40 -4.76 -9.70 -10.15
CA ASN A 40 -3.73 -10.69 -10.33
C ASN A 40 -2.33 -10.12 -10.01
N LEU A 41 -1.32 -10.99 -10.02
CA LEU A 41 0.07 -10.64 -9.73
C LEU A 41 0.65 -9.64 -10.76
N SER A 42 0.29 -9.78 -12.03
CA SER A 42 0.74 -8.88 -13.10
C SER A 42 0.29 -7.44 -12.83
N ASP A 43 -0.99 -7.23 -12.53
CA ASP A 43 -1.54 -5.90 -12.23
C ASP A 43 -0.84 -5.26 -11.03
N ILE A 44 -0.71 -6.03 -9.95
CA ILE A 44 -0.24 -5.50 -8.67
C ILE A 44 1.28 -5.22 -8.69
N SER A 45 2.05 -5.96 -9.50
CA SER A 45 3.50 -5.84 -9.58
C SER A 45 4.00 -4.44 -9.92
N SER A 46 3.21 -3.69 -10.71
CA SER A 46 3.55 -2.32 -11.13
C SER A 46 3.65 -1.32 -9.98
N PHE A 47 3.00 -1.61 -8.85
CA PHE A 47 2.97 -0.76 -7.65
C PHE A 47 4.08 -1.07 -6.65
N TYR A 48 4.94 -2.05 -6.95
CA TYR A 48 6.02 -2.49 -6.07
C TYR A 48 7.39 -2.23 -6.71
N THR A 49 8.37 -1.86 -5.89
CA THR A 49 9.75 -1.64 -6.36
C THR A 49 10.29 -2.88 -7.04
N LYS A 50 11.24 -2.69 -7.96
CA LYS A 50 11.90 -3.84 -8.61
C LYS A 50 12.52 -4.78 -7.58
N GLY A 51 13.20 -4.22 -6.58
CA GLY A 51 13.80 -4.99 -5.48
C GLY A 51 12.78 -5.80 -4.67
N THR A 52 11.59 -5.23 -4.44
CA THR A 52 10.48 -5.98 -3.83
C THR A 52 10.08 -7.17 -4.70
N MET A 53 9.83 -6.96 -6.00
CA MET A 53 9.40 -8.04 -6.89
C MET A 53 10.45 -9.13 -7.06
N ASP A 54 11.74 -8.77 -7.12
CA ASP A 54 12.84 -9.74 -7.14
C ASP A 54 12.86 -10.59 -5.85
N ALA A 55 12.55 -10.00 -4.69
CA ALA A 55 12.43 -10.72 -3.42
C ALA A 55 11.19 -11.62 -3.39
N VAL A 56 10.05 -11.17 -3.91
CA VAL A 56 8.83 -12.01 -4.08
C VAL A 56 9.14 -13.24 -4.92
N TYR A 57 9.81 -13.04 -6.07
CA TYR A 57 10.15 -14.13 -6.96
C TYR A 57 11.04 -15.17 -6.26
N LYS A 58 12.05 -14.73 -5.51
CA LYS A 58 12.89 -15.62 -4.69
C LYS A 58 12.07 -16.38 -3.64
N TYR A 59 11.12 -15.72 -2.99
CA TYR A 59 10.20 -16.35 -2.04
C TYR A 59 9.35 -17.43 -2.71
N GLN A 60 8.77 -17.15 -3.88
CA GLN A 60 7.99 -18.13 -4.62
C GLN A 60 8.81 -19.35 -5.02
N GLN A 61 10.04 -19.15 -5.52
CA GLN A 61 10.94 -20.24 -5.87
C GLN A 61 11.29 -21.09 -4.65
N TYR A 62 11.61 -20.46 -3.51
CA TYR A 62 12.00 -21.18 -2.30
C TYR A 62 10.88 -22.05 -1.72
N PHE A 63 9.63 -21.56 -1.72
CA PHE A 63 8.48 -22.27 -1.16
C PHE A 63 7.64 -23.02 -2.20
N SER A 64 8.05 -23.02 -3.47
CA SER A 64 7.27 -23.53 -4.60
C SER A 64 5.83 -23.00 -4.61
N GLN A 65 5.66 -21.71 -4.32
CA GLN A 65 4.35 -21.08 -4.15
C GLN A 65 3.78 -20.62 -5.48
N GLU A 66 2.48 -20.87 -5.66
CA GLU A 66 1.72 -20.38 -6.81
C GLU A 66 1.63 -18.84 -6.81
N GLU A 67 1.43 -18.27 -8.01
CA GLU A 67 1.27 -16.82 -8.20
C GLU A 67 0.15 -16.22 -7.36
N PHE A 68 -0.90 -16.99 -7.09
CA PHE A 68 -2.00 -16.55 -6.23
C PHE A 68 -1.53 -16.17 -4.82
N PHE A 69 -0.57 -16.91 -4.25
CA PHE A 69 -0.04 -16.60 -2.92
C PHE A 69 0.82 -15.34 -2.94
N ALA A 70 1.63 -15.13 -3.98
CA ALA A 70 2.39 -13.90 -4.16
C ALA A 70 1.46 -12.69 -4.32
N PHE A 71 0.39 -12.82 -5.10
CA PHE A 71 -0.64 -11.80 -5.21
C PHE A 71 -1.26 -11.49 -3.84
N LYS A 72 -1.64 -12.50 -3.05
CA LYS A 72 -2.22 -12.30 -1.71
C LYS A 72 -1.24 -11.67 -0.70
N MET A 73 0.05 -11.98 -0.80
CA MET A 73 1.08 -11.34 0.02
C MET A 73 1.22 -9.84 -0.30
N LEU A 74 1.06 -9.46 -1.57
CA LEU A 74 1.13 -8.07 -2.03
C LEU A 74 -0.21 -7.33 -1.87
N GLN A 75 -1.34 -8.03 -1.93
CA GLN A 75 -2.67 -7.46 -1.73
C GLN A 75 -2.96 -7.30 -0.24
N PHE A 76 -2.38 -6.26 0.37
CA PHE A 76 -2.55 -5.96 1.80
C PHE A 76 -3.94 -5.42 2.17
N MET A 77 -4.82 -5.21 1.19
CA MET A 77 -6.16 -4.68 1.38
C MET A 77 -7.14 -5.30 0.37
N GLU A 78 -8.34 -5.66 0.84
CA GLU A 78 -9.41 -6.17 -0.01
C GLU A 78 -10.21 -5.02 -0.64
N ASP A 79 -10.89 -5.29 -1.76
CA ASP A 79 -11.77 -4.34 -2.45
C ASP A 79 -12.77 -3.64 -1.50
N SER A 80 -13.32 -4.40 -0.55
CA SER A 80 -14.36 -3.92 0.38
C SER A 80 -13.83 -3.10 1.55
N SER A 81 -12.52 -3.06 1.77
CA SER A 81 -11.92 -2.34 2.90
C SER A 81 -11.85 -0.84 2.63
N SER A 82 -12.02 -0.03 3.67
CA SER A 82 -11.66 1.40 3.64
C SER A 82 -10.36 1.63 4.38
N TYR A 83 -9.74 2.79 4.16
CA TYR A 83 -8.54 3.18 4.88
C TYR A 83 -8.52 4.68 5.15
N LYS A 84 -7.76 5.07 6.17
CA LYS A 84 -7.40 6.47 6.44
C LYS A 84 -5.90 6.60 6.54
N VAL A 85 -5.35 7.62 5.88
CA VAL A 85 -3.96 8.04 6.12
C VAL A 85 -3.91 8.74 7.47
N ILE A 86 -3.16 8.18 8.41
CA ILE A 86 -3.04 8.69 9.79
C ILE A 86 -1.67 9.35 10.05
N GLY A 87 -0.69 9.08 9.19
CA GLY A 87 0.64 9.64 9.28
C GLY A 87 1.31 9.68 7.91
N LYS A 88 2.11 10.72 7.69
CA LYS A 88 2.97 10.84 6.51
C LYS A 88 4.27 11.50 6.94
N LYS A 89 5.39 10.85 6.62
CA LYS A 89 6.73 11.39 6.78
C LYS A 89 7.40 11.41 5.41
N GLU A 90 7.80 12.59 4.97
CA GLU A 90 8.55 12.76 3.72
C GLU A 90 10.04 12.90 4.06
N GLU A 91 10.84 12.11 3.38
CA GLU A 91 12.31 12.15 3.41
C GLU A 91 12.80 12.46 1.99
N HIS A 92 14.08 12.78 1.81
CA HIS A 92 14.61 13.16 0.49
C HIS A 92 14.33 12.13 -0.61
N ASP A 93 14.42 10.83 -0.29
CA ASP A 93 14.35 9.76 -1.29
C ASP A 93 13.10 8.88 -1.16
N PHE A 94 12.30 9.04 -0.10
CA PHE A 94 11.16 8.18 0.18
C PHE A 94 10.09 8.85 1.05
N VAL A 95 8.89 8.28 1.03
CA VAL A 95 7.78 8.64 1.90
C VAL A 95 7.42 7.45 2.76
N ILE A 96 7.26 7.66 4.06
CA ILE A 96 6.60 6.70 4.94
C ILE A 96 5.16 7.16 5.13
N MET A 97 4.22 6.30 4.77
CA MET A 97 2.79 6.55 4.90
C MET A 97 2.17 5.52 5.82
N ASP A 98 1.63 5.99 6.96
CA ASP A 98 0.90 5.16 7.89
C ASP A 98 -0.59 5.20 7.53
N ILE A 99 -1.13 4.03 7.20
CA ILE A 99 -2.55 3.86 6.91
C ILE A 99 -3.21 3.02 8.01
N ARG A 100 -4.40 3.43 8.43
CA ARG A 100 -5.29 2.61 9.25
C ARG A 100 -6.30 1.96 8.34
N LEU A 101 -6.31 0.63 8.30
CA LEU A 101 -7.36 -0.15 7.68
C LEU A 101 -8.63 -0.06 8.54
N GLU A 102 -9.75 0.23 7.90
CA GLU A 102 -11.06 0.27 8.53
C GLU A 102 -11.87 -0.93 8.03
N ASP A 103 -12.32 -1.77 8.95
CA ASP A 103 -13.21 -2.90 8.66
C ASP A 103 -14.67 -2.42 8.78
N PRO A 104 -15.44 -2.38 7.68
CA PRO A 104 -16.84 -1.96 7.73
C PRO A 104 -17.73 -2.91 8.55
N LYS A 105 -17.26 -4.12 8.91
CA LYS A 105 -18.04 -5.12 9.66
C LYS A 105 -17.76 -5.12 11.16
N ARG A 106 -16.82 -4.31 11.67
CA ARG A 106 -16.41 -4.35 13.09
C ARG A 106 -16.20 -2.94 13.66
N GLU A 107 -17.25 -2.35 14.23
CA GLU A 107 -17.26 -0.98 14.78
C GLU A 107 -16.26 -0.70 15.92
N ASN A 108 -15.62 -1.72 16.52
CA ASN A 108 -14.86 -1.58 17.77
C ASN A 108 -13.43 -2.17 17.76
N ILE A 109 -12.85 -2.46 16.59
CA ILE A 109 -11.43 -2.85 16.53
C ILE A 109 -10.62 -1.61 16.18
N ASN A 110 -9.64 -1.27 17.04
CA ASN A 110 -8.55 -0.38 16.67
C ASN A 110 -7.92 -0.95 15.38
N GLY A 111 -8.30 -0.37 14.23
CA GLY A 111 -7.95 -0.90 12.92
C GLY A 111 -6.46 -1.18 12.76
N ILE A 112 -6.12 -2.15 11.90
CA ILE A 112 -4.72 -2.50 11.63
C ILE A 112 -4.03 -1.28 11.04
N VAL A 113 -2.96 -0.84 11.68
CA VAL A 113 -2.08 0.21 11.14
C VAL A 113 -0.98 -0.45 10.34
N LEU A 114 -0.85 -0.06 9.08
CA LEU A 114 0.23 -0.47 8.19
C LEU A 114 1.09 0.74 7.89
N SER A 115 2.41 0.58 8.02
CA SER A 115 3.38 1.57 7.56
C SER A 115 3.86 1.15 6.17
N LEU A 116 3.68 2.03 5.19
CA LEU A 116 4.09 1.81 3.81
C LEU A 116 5.30 2.70 3.53
N LYS A 117 6.43 2.09 3.17
CA LYS A 117 7.55 2.82 2.59
C LYS A 117 7.31 2.94 1.08
N LEU A 118 7.28 4.16 0.58
CA LEU A 118 7.09 4.48 -0.83
C LEU A 118 8.34 5.15 -1.38
N ILE A 119 8.82 4.66 -2.52
CA ILE A 119 10.00 5.18 -3.21
C ILE A 119 9.59 5.54 -4.63
N GLN A 120 10.20 6.58 -5.20
CA GLN A 120 9.96 6.95 -6.57
C GLN A 120 10.91 6.17 -7.50
N GLU A 121 10.36 5.33 -8.38
CA GLU A 121 11.08 4.64 -9.45
C GLU A 121 10.53 5.09 -10.80
N ASN A 122 11.38 5.59 -11.70
CA ASN A 122 10.97 6.06 -13.05
C ASN A 122 9.81 7.07 -13.02
N GLY A 123 9.81 7.97 -12.03
CA GLY A 123 8.77 8.99 -11.86
C GLY A 123 7.46 8.50 -11.21
N GLN A 124 7.36 7.21 -10.86
CA GLN A 124 6.18 6.62 -10.23
C GLN A 124 6.46 6.23 -8.78
N TRP A 125 5.53 6.51 -7.89
CA TRP A 125 5.59 6.01 -6.52
C TRP A 125 5.31 4.52 -6.50
N LYS A 126 6.13 3.78 -5.75
CA LYS A 126 6.00 2.34 -5.55
C LYS A 126 6.26 1.97 -4.12
N ILE A 127 5.60 0.92 -3.65
CA ILE A 127 5.78 0.38 -2.32
C ILE A 127 7.08 -0.44 -2.30
N ASP A 128 7.92 -0.15 -1.32
CA ASP A 128 9.13 -0.89 -1.03
C ASP A 128 8.91 -1.83 0.16
N LYS A 129 8.93 -3.14 -0.08
CA LYS A 129 8.86 -4.22 0.91
C LYS A 129 10.03 -5.19 0.80
N GLU A 130 11.09 -4.81 0.09
CA GLU A 130 12.22 -5.71 -0.18
C GLU A 130 12.78 -6.31 1.12
N ASP A 131 13.02 -5.48 2.13
CA ASP A 131 13.57 -5.92 3.41
C ASP A 131 12.59 -6.79 4.21
N ASP A 132 11.28 -6.51 4.14
CA ASP A 132 10.26 -7.32 4.79
C ASP A 132 10.24 -8.73 4.22
N ILE A 133 10.26 -8.86 2.89
CA ILE A 133 10.24 -10.15 2.22
C ILE A 133 11.55 -10.91 2.43
N LYS A 134 12.70 -10.21 2.38
CA LYS A 134 13.99 -10.82 2.72
C LYS A 134 14.02 -11.35 4.15
N ARG A 135 13.44 -10.63 5.12
CA ARG A 135 13.31 -11.10 6.51
C ARG A 135 12.42 -12.34 6.62
N LEU A 136 11.31 -12.39 5.88
CA LEU A 136 10.46 -13.58 5.82
C LEU A 136 11.22 -14.79 5.25
N LEU A 137 11.94 -14.59 4.14
CA LEU A 137 12.81 -15.60 3.52
C LEU A 137 13.85 -16.14 4.51
N ASN A 138 14.58 -15.26 5.19
CA ASN A 138 15.65 -15.62 6.13
C ASN A 138 15.10 -16.36 7.36
N SER A 139 13.96 -15.93 7.89
CA SER A 139 13.34 -16.56 9.06
C SER A 139 12.89 -17.99 8.75
N ALA A 140 12.37 -18.20 7.54
CA ALA A 140 11.87 -19.50 7.13
C ALA A 140 12.99 -20.46 6.70
N SER A 141 14.09 -19.96 6.14
CA SER A 141 15.28 -20.78 5.87
C SER A 141 15.97 -21.26 7.14
N GLN A 142 16.05 -20.41 8.18
CA GLN A 142 16.59 -20.80 9.49
C GLN A 142 15.77 -21.91 10.15
N ARG A 143 14.43 -21.78 10.18
CA ARG A 143 13.55 -22.84 10.72
C ARG A 143 13.69 -24.16 9.96
N SER A 144 13.85 -24.10 8.63
CA SER A 144 14.09 -25.29 7.81
C SER A 144 15.41 -25.97 8.17
N ALA A 145 16.48 -25.20 8.33
CA ALA A 145 17.80 -25.71 8.72
C ALA A 145 17.79 -26.33 10.13
N GLU A 146 17.18 -25.66 11.12
CA GLU A 146 17.02 -26.19 12.48
C GLU A 146 16.22 -27.49 12.49
N GLY A 147 15.11 -27.54 11.75
CA GLY A 147 14.29 -28.75 11.63
C GLY A 147 15.03 -29.92 10.97
N TYR A 148 15.98 -29.65 10.07
CA TYR A 148 16.83 -30.68 9.48
C TYR A 148 17.90 -31.18 10.45
N LEU A 149 18.59 -30.28 11.16
CA LEU A 149 19.60 -30.64 12.16
C LEU A 149 19.01 -31.46 13.31
N ASN A 150 17.80 -31.12 13.78
CA ASN A 150 17.11 -31.87 14.83
C ASN A 150 16.70 -33.29 14.41
N LYS A 151 16.65 -33.61 13.12
CA LYS A 151 16.39 -34.98 12.62
C LYS A 151 17.66 -35.82 12.50
N LEU A 152 18.84 -35.18 12.56
CA LEU A 152 20.13 -35.85 12.49
C LEU A 152 20.71 -36.20 13.88
N HIS A 153 20.06 -35.75 14.95
CA HIS A 153 20.38 -36.07 16.34
C HIS A 153 19.38 -37.07 16.93
#